data_AF-A0A3B9BFB0-F1
#
_entry.id   AF-A0A3B9BFB0-F1
#
_cell.length_a   1.000
_cell.length_b   1.000
_cell.length_c   1.000
_cell.angle_alpha   90.00
_cell.angle_beta   90.00
_cell.angle_gamma   90.00
#
_symmetry.space_group_name_H-M   'P 1'
#
loop_
_entity.id
_entity.type
_entity.pdbx_description
1 polymer ?
#
loop_
_entity_poly.entity_id
_entity_poly.type
_entity_poly.pdbx_seq_one_letter_code
_entity_poly.pdbx_strand_id
1 'polypeptide(L)'
;EVNAKGMFLCLRNIIPTMIEKKSGVILNLASIASRLGIADRFAYSASKGAVLAMTLSVARDYVDHGIRCNCVCPGRVHTPFVDGFLKKYYPDENKRNEKFDELSKYQPIGRMGEPHEIANIASFLCSSDASFITGGAYDIDGGVMSLK
;
A
#
# COMPACT_ATOMS: atom_id res chain seq x y z
N GLU A 1 7.74 -3.20 -14.82
CA GLU A 1 9.07 -2.81 -14.28
C GLU A 1 9.05 -2.35 -12.81
N VAL A 2 8.44 -1.22 -12.44
CA VAL A 2 8.62 -0.68 -11.07
C VAL A 2 7.89 -1.49 -9.99
N ASN A 3 6.56 -1.50 -9.98
CA ASN A 3 5.80 -2.05 -8.83
C ASN A 3 5.94 -3.58 -8.70
N ALA A 4 5.65 -4.33 -9.77
CA ALA A 4 5.64 -5.78 -9.71
C ALA A 4 7.06 -6.38 -9.74
N LYS A 5 7.85 -6.06 -10.76
CA LYS A 5 9.20 -6.63 -10.92
C LYS A 5 10.17 -6.10 -9.85
N GLY A 6 10.10 -4.83 -9.47
CA GLY A 6 10.88 -4.30 -8.34
C GLY A 6 10.60 -5.07 -7.05
N MET A 7 9.31 -5.27 -6.71
CA MET A 7 8.92 -6.04 -5.53
C MET A 7 9.41 -7.50 -5.60
N PHE A 8 9.19 -8.17 -6.74
CA PHE A 8 9.68 -9.52 -6.97
C PHE A 8 11.20 -9.64 -6.75
N LEU A 9 11.99 -8.68 -7.25
CA LEU A 9 13.44 -8.68 -7.07
C LEU A 9 13.83 -8.50 -5.60
N CYS A 10 13.15 -7.63 -4.85
CA CYS A 10 13.39 -7.51 -3.40
C CYS A 10 13.09 -8.83 -2.68
N LEU A 11 11.94 -9.43 -2.94
CA LEU A 11 11.52 -10.71 -2.34
C LEU A 11 12.52 -11.83 -2.67
N ARG A 12 12.87 -11.98 -3.95
CA ARG A 12 13.81 -13.00 -4.42
C ARG A 12 15.16 -12.96 -3.70
N ASN A 13 15.65 -11.76 -3.37
CA ASN A 13 16.97 -11.61 -2.75
C ASN A 13 16.93 -11.69 -1.22
N ILE A 14 15.84 -11.27 -0.56
CA ILE A 14 15.79 -11.25 0.92
C ILE A 14 15.33 -12.58 1.53
N ILE A 15 14.47 -13.33 0.84
CA ILE A 15 13.86 -14.55 1.37
C ILE A 15 14.89 -15.63 1.75
N PRO A 16 15.93 -15.94 0.94
CA PRO A 16 16.91 -16.96 1.32
C PRO A 16 17.56 -16.69 2.69
N THR A 17 17.96 -15.44 2.95
CA THR A 17 18.56 -15.05 4.25
C THR A 17 17.56 -15.14 5.40
N MET A 18 16.28 -14.84 5.18
CA MET A 18 15.24 -15.00 6.21
C MET A 18 14.97 -16.47 6.54
N ILE A 19 15.02 -17.35 5.52
CA ILE A 19 14.89 -18.81 5.70
C ILE A 19 16.03 -19.35 6.55
N GLU A 20 17.28 -18.96 6.25
CA GLU A 20 18.45 -19.36 7.03
C GLU A 20 18.34 -18.94 8.51
N LYS A 21 17.80 -17.74 8.76
CA LYS A 21 17.58 -17.20 10.11
C LYS A 21 16.33 -17.76 10.80
N LYS A 22 15.46 -18.46 10.08
CA LYS A 22 14.12 -18.89 10.53
C LYS A 22 13.29 -17.74 11.14
N SER A 23 13.45 -16.55 10.58
CA SER A 23 12.81 -15.33 11.08
C SER A 23 12.78 -14.26 10.02
N GLY A 24 11.61 -13.62 9.86
CA GLY A 24 11.47 -12.48 8.96
C GLY A 24 10.08 -11.86 9.01
N VAL A 25 10.02 -10.56 8.74
CA VAL A 25 8.75 -9.86 8.50
C VAL A 25 8.90 -9.06 7.22
N ILE A 26 7.99 -9.30 6.28
CA ILE A 26 7.93 -8.62 5.00
C ILE A 26 6.64 -7.81 4.96
N LEU A 27 6.77 -6.52 4.67
CA LEU A 27 5.62 -5.64 4.48
C LEU A 27 5.68 -5.01 3.08
N ASN A 28 4.74 -5.39 2.23
CA ASN A 28 4.65 -4.87 0.88
C ASN A 28 3.71 -3.65 0.83
N LEU A 29 4.07 -2.67 0.00
CA LEU A 29 3.23 -1.51 -0.27
C LEU A 29 2.36 -1.77 -1.50
N ALA A 30 1.13 -2.20 -1.28
CA ALA A 30 0.11 -2.37 -2.31
C ALA A 30 -0.64 -1.03 -2.54
N SER A 31 -1.96 -1.10 -2.66
CA SER A 31 -2.91 0.01 -2.81
C SER A 31 -4.33 -0.55 -2.76
N ILE A 32 -5.32 0.27 -2.42
CA ILE A 32 -6.73 -0.08 -2.66
C ILE A 32 -6.99 -0.43 -4.14
N ALA A 33 -6.21 0.12 -5.07
CA ALA A 33 -6.26 -0.22 -6.49
C ALA A 33 -5.88 -1.67 -6.83
N SER A 34 -5.36 -2.44 -5.85
CA SER A 34 -5.14 -3.87 -6.01
C SER A 34 -6.45 -4.68 -5.97
N ARG A 35 -7.53 -4.11 -5.41
CA ARG A 35 -8.80 -4.78 -5.10
C ARG A 35 -10.03 -4.02 -5.62
N LEU A 36 -9.87 -2.74 -5.97
CA LEU A 36 -10.90 -1.88 -6.55
C LEU A 36 -10.48 -1.41 -7.95
N GLY A 37 -11.42 -1.44 -8.89
CA GLY A 37 -11.23 -0.85 -10.21
C GLY A 37 -11.24 0.67 -10.15
N ILE A 38 -10.17 1.30 -10.64
CA ILE A 38 -10.06 2.77 -10.77
C ILE A 38 -9.93 3.13 -12.25
N ALA A 39 -10.78 4.05 -12.72
CA ALA A 39 -10.74 4.57 -14.08
C ALA A 39 -9.34 5.13 -14.42
N ASP A 40 -8.89 4.90 -15.66
CA ASP A 40 -7.60 5.35 -16.20
C ASP A 40 -6.37 4.90 -15.39
N ARG A 41 -6.49 3.74 -14.72
CA ARG A 41 -5.43 3.16 -13.88
C ARG A 41 -5.21 1.67 -14.11
N PHE A 42 -5.55 1.12 -15.28
CA PHE A 42 -5.40 -0.32 -15.57
C PHE A 42 -4.00 -0.87 -15.24
N ALA A 43 -2.95 -0.29 -15.82
CA ALA A 43 -1.57 -0.75 -15.60
C ALA A 43 -1.14 -0.64 -14.12
N TYR A 44 -1.53 0.44 -13.45
CA TYR A 44 -1.26 0.62 -12.03
C TYR A 44 -1.97 -0.43 -11.18
N SER A 45 -3.28 -0.61 -11.39
CA SER A 45 -4.13 -1.56 -10.68
C SER A 45 -3.64 -2.99 -10.87
N ALA A 46 -3.35 -3.40 -12.11
CA ALA A 46 -2.76 -4.70 -12.41
C ALA A 46 -1.42 -4.89 -11.68
N SER A 47 -0.54 -3.89 -11.69
CA SER A 47 0.75 -3.98 -11.02
C SER A 47 0.64 -4.05 -9.49
N LYS A 48 -0.39 -3.45 -8.88
CA LYS A 48 -0.66 -3.52 -7.44
C LYS A 48 -1.41 -4.80 -7.06
N GLY A 49 -2.25 -5.34 -7.95
CA GLY A 49 -2.82 -6.68 -7.84
C GLY A 49 -1.72 -7.76 -7.82
N ALA A 50 -0.67 -7.61 -8.64
CA ALA A 50 0.49 -8.49 -8.58
C ALA A 50 1.19 -8.44 -7.21
N VAL A 51 1.34 -7.26 -6.60
CA VAL A 51 1.93 -7.13 -5.25
C VAL A 51 1.07 -7.82 -4.19
N LEU A 52 -0.26 -7.73 -4.28
CA LEU A 52 -1.16 -8.45 -3.39
C LEU A 52 -1.00 -9.96 -3.56
N ALA A 53 -1.00 -10.46 -4.80
CA ALA A 53 -0.79 -11.89 -5.07
C ALA A 53 0.56 -12.39 -4.55
N MET A 54 1.65 -11.64 -4.78
CA MET A 54 2.98 -11.96 -4.24
C MET A 54 2.98 -12.04 -2.71
N THR A 55 2.26 -11.14 -2.04
CA THR A 55 2.14 -11.14 -0.58
C THR A 55 1.53 -12.45 -0.07
N LEU A 56 0.42 -12.88 -0.69
CA LEU A 56 -0.27 -14.11 -0.33
C LEU A 56 0.59 -15.35 -0.60
N SER A 57 1.28 -15.41 -1.75
CA SER A 57 2.19 -16.51 -2.07
C SER A 57 3.34 -16.59 -1.06
N VAL A 58 4.02 -15.48 -0.78
CA VAL A 58 5.13 -15.48 0.19
C VAL A 58 4.65 -15.86 1.59
N ALA A 59 3.50 -15.35 2.02
CA ALA A 59 2.94 -15.71 3.32
C ALA A 59 2.63 -17.22 3.40
N ARG A 60 2.06 -17.80 2.34
CA ARG A 60 1.74 -19.23 2.29
C ARG A 60 2.99 -20.10 2.25
N ASP A 61 3.93 -19.78 1.38
CA ASP A 61 5.08 -20.65 1.07
C ASP A 61 6.13 -20.63 2.18
N TYR A 62 6.20 -19.55 2.96
CA TYR A 62 7.28 -19.34 3.93
C TYR A 62 6.85 -19.21 5.39
N VAL A 63 5.57 -19.44 5.72
CA VAL A 63 5.09 -19.38 7.12
C VAL A 63 5.83 -20.37 8.03
N ASP A 64 6.07 -21.60 7.56
CA ASP A 64 6.78 -22.64 8.32
C ASP A 64 8.28 -22.34 8.52
N HIS A 65 8.79 -21.33 7.82
CA HIS A 65 10.17 -20.82 7.97
C HIS A 65 10.25 -19.64 8.94
N GLY A 66 9.18 -19.34 9.70
CA GLY A 66 9.14 -18.21 10.62
C GLY A 66 9.04 -16.84 9.93
N ILE A 67 8.58 -16.81 8.68
CA ILE A 67 8.45 -15.59 7.88
C ILE A 67 6.98 -15.18 7.82
N ARG A 68 6.70 -13.94 8.25
CA ARG A 68 5.39 -13.30 8.07
C ARG A 68 5.44 -12.35 6.90
N CYS A 69 4.40 -12.34 6.06
CA CYS A 69 4.30 -11.43 4.93
C CYS A 69 2.90 -10.81 4.89
N ASN A 70 2.82 -9.49 4.89
CA ASN A 70 1.58 -8.73 4.80
C ASN A 70 1.73 -7.60 3.78
N CYS A 71 0.63 -6.96 3.41
CA CYS A 71 0.66 -5.72 2.67
C CYS A 71 -0.27 -4.67 3.25
N VAL A 72 0.11 -3.40 3.11
CA VAL A 72 -0.80 -2.27 3.32
C VAL A 72 -1.35 -1.78 1.99
N CYS A 73 -2.61 -1.36 2.01
CA CYS A 73 -3.39 -0.88 0.88
C CYS A 73 -3.86 0.55 1.15
N PRO A 74 -2.99 1.57 0.99
CA PRO A 74 -3.42 2.95 1.21
C PRO A 74 -4.45 3.43 0.20
N GLY A 75 -5.35 4.28 0.67
CA GLY A 75 -6.16 5.18 -0.15
C GLY A 75 -5.35 6.39 -0.65
N ARG A 76 -5.96 7.57 -0.74
CA ARG A 76 -5.21 8.79 -1.06
C ARG A 76 -4.53 9.32 0.20
N VAL A 77 -3.23 9.58 0.07
CA VAL A 77 -2.38 10.09 1.14
C VAL A 77 -1.78 11.42 0.68
N HIS A 78 -1.90 12.45 1.49
CA HIS A 78 -1.29 13.75 1.23
C HIS A 78 0.22 13.60 1.37
N THR A 79 0.91 13.67 0.24
CA THR A 79 2.37 13.59 0.15
C THR A 79 2.88 14.76 -0.69
N PRO A 80 4.19 15.08 -0.66
CA PRO A 80 4.75 16.12 -1.53
C PRO A 80 4.47 15.90 -3.03
N PHE A 81 4.21 14.65 -3.44
CA PHE A 81 3.75 14.32 -4.79
C PHE A 81 2.40 14.96 -5.11
N VAL A 82 1.43 14.95 -4.19
CA VAL A 82 0.10 15.55 -4.38
C VAL A 82 0.25 17.06 -4.56
N ASP A 83 1.05 17.72 -3.72
CA ASP A 83 1.31 19.16 -3.84
C ASP A 83 1.97 19.51 -5.17
N GLY A 84 2.97 18.73 -5.58
CA GLY A 84 3.64 18.91 -6.86
C GLY A 84 2.70 18.70 -8.05
N PHE A 85 1.85 17.66 -7.99
CA PHE A 85 0.83 17.39 -9.00
C PHE A 85 -0.15 18.56 -9.10
N LEU A 86 -0.70 19.01 -7.98
CA LEU A 86 -1.66 20.10 -7.92
C LEU A 86 -1.06 21.41 -8.47
N LYS A 87 0.15 21.78 -8.04
CA LYS A 87 0.87 22.97 -8.55
C LYS A 87 1.13 22.89 -10.06
N LYS A 88 1.49 21.70 -10.57
CA LYS A 88 1.84 21.51 -11.99
C LYS A 88 0.63 21.56 -12.92
N TYR A 89 -0.47 20.92 -12.54
CA TYR A 89 -1.63 20.75 -13.42
C TYR A 89 -2.76 21.75 -13.16
N TYR A 90 -2.77 22.39 -11.98
CA TYR A 90 -3.75 23.40 -11.58
C TYR A 90 -3.00 24.64 -11.08
N PRO A 91 -2.42 25.47 -11.96
CA PRO A 91 -1.61 26.62 -11.57
C PRO A 91 -2.45 27.73 -10.91
N ASP A 92 -3.70 27.88 -11.32
CA ASP A 92 -4.69 28.75 -10.66
C ASP A 92 -5.02 28.25 -9.25
N GLU A 93 -5.08 29.17 -8.29
CA GLU A 93 -5.26 28.84 -6.87
C GLU A 93 -6.66 28.31 -6.56
N ASN A 94 -7.70 28.90 -7.14
CA ASN A 94 -9.07 28.47 -6.90
C ASN A 94 -9.29 27.06 -7.45
N LYS A 95 -8.87 26.79 -8.69
CA LYS A 95 -8.95 25.45 -9.28
C LYS A 95 -8.14 24.41 -8.52
N ARG A 96 -6.99 24.82 -7.98
CA ARG A 96 -6.15 23.94 -7.16
C ARG A 96 -6.83 23.56 -5.85
N ASN A 97 -7.44 24.54 -5.16
CA ASN A 97 -8.19 24.30 -3.93
C ASN A 97 -9.42 23.43 -4.18
N GLU A 98 -10.18 23.70 -5.25
CA GLU A 98 -11.29 22.86 -5.69
C GLU A 98 -10.85 21.40 -5.94
N LYS A 99 -9.71 21.22 -6.62
CA LYS A 99 -9.19 19.87 -6.89
C LYS A 99 -8.69 19.18 -5.63
N PHE A 100 -8.06 19.91 -4.71
CA PHE A 100 -7.64 19.38 -3.41
C PHE A 100 -8.85 18.89 -2.59
N ASP A 101 -9.93 19.66 -2.58
CA ASP A 101 -11.19 19.29 -1.92
C ASP A 101 -11.82 18.06 -2.55
N GLU A 102 -11.85 17.97 -3.89
CA GLU A 102 -12.31 16.77 -4.59
C GLU A 102 -11.45 15.55 -4.24
N LEU A 103 -10.13 15.75 -4.11
CA LEU A 103 -9.21 14.67 -3.75
C LEU A 103 -9.52 14.12 -2.36
N SER A 104 -9.76 15.03 -1.40
CA SER A 104 -10.08 14.77 0.00
C SER A 104 -11.46 14.12 0.20
N LYS A 105 -12.49 14.62 -0.50
CA LYS A 105 -13.86 14.10 -0.39
C LYS A 105 -14.06 12.73 -1.03
N TYR A 106 -13.09 12.23 -1.79
CA TYR A 106 -13.17 10.87 -2.32
C TYR A 106 -13.14 9.82 -1.21
N GLN A 107 -12.40 10.09 -0.11
CA GLN A 107 -12.41 9.25 1.09
C GLN A 107 -13.66 9.61 1.92
N PRO A 108 -14.44 8.62 2.39
CA PRO A 108 -15.59 8.87 3.26
C PRO A 108 -15.29 9.69 4.52
N ILE A 109 -14.09 9.55 5.10
CA ILE A 109 -13.65 10.38 6.24
C ILE A 109 -13.50 11.88 5.90
N GLY A 110 -13.58 12.27 4.63
CA GLY A 110 -13.58 13.66 4.17
C GLY A 110 -12.21 14.32 4.03
N ARG A 111 -11.12 13.56 4.23
CA ARG A 111 -9.74 14.03 4.05
C ARG A 111 -8.83 12.93 3.50
N MET A 112 -7.72 13.35 2.89
CA MET A 112 -6.62 12.44 2.60
C MET A 112 -5.95 11.97 3.89
N GLY A 113 -5.38 10.77 3.85
CA GLY A 113 -4.53 10.27 4.93
C GLY A 113 -3.20 11.02 4.99
N GLU A 114 -2.54 10.98 6.12
CA GLU A 114 -1.20 11.52 6.33
C GLU A 114 -0.15 10.41 6.28
N PRO A 115 1.11 10.68 5.88
CA PRO A 115 2.15 9.65 5.79
C PRO A 115 2.39 8.90 7.10
N HIS A 116 2.29 9.59 8.24
CA HIS A 116 2.47 8.98 9.56
C HIS A 116 1.36 7.98 9.91
N GLU A 117 0.15 8.15 9.38
CA GLU A 117 -0.96 7.20 9.59
C GLU A 117 -0.66 5.86 8.89
N ILE A 118 -0.03 5.91 7.72
CA ILE A 118 0.45 4.71 7.02
C ILE A 118 1.64 4.10 7.76
N ALA A 119 2.57 4.93 8.22
CA ALA A 119 3.77 4.49 8.94
C ALA A 119 3.43 3.79 10.26
N ASN A 120 2.41 4.24 10.99
CA ASN A 120 1.97 3.63 12.24
C ASN A 120 1.51 2.18 12.04
N ILE A 121 0.67 1.92 11.03
CA ILE A 121 0.24 0.55 10.70
C ILE A 121 1.42 -0.28 10.20
N ALA A 122 2.30 0.31 9.38
CA ALA A 122 3.49 -0.39 8.90
C ALA A 122 4.41 -0.82 10.05
N SER A 123 4.66 0.08 11.01
CA SER A 123 5.46 -0.20 12.21
C SER A 123 4.83 -1.30 13.05
N PHE A 124 3.52 -1.23 13.30
CA PHE A 124 2.80 -2.27 14.04
C PHE A 124 2.92 -3.65 13.36
N LEU A 125 2.65 -3.75 12.06
CA LEU A 125 2.69 -5.03 11.33
C LEU A 125 4.10 -5.65 11.30
N CYS A 126 5.13 -4.81 11.31
CA CYS A 126 6.54 -5.22 11.38
C CYS A 126 7.03 -5.56 12.80
N SER A 127 6.27 -5.21 13.84
CA SER A 127 6.64 -5.46 15.24
C SER A 127 6.32 -6.89 15.71
N SER A 128 6.74 -7.23 16.93
CA SER A 128 6.36 -8.46 17.64
C SER A 128 4.89 -8.49 18.05
N ASP A 129 4.25 -7.33 18.20
CA ASP A 129 2.85 -7.23 18.62
C ASP A 129 1.90 -7.79 17.54
N ALA A 130 2.36 -7.81 16.29
CA ALA A 130 1.70 -8.43 15.15
C ALA A 130 2.15 -9.89 14.91
N SER A 131 2.70 -10.59 15.91
CA SER A 131 3.27 -11.94 15.76
C SER A 131 2.29 -13.00 15.23
N PHE A 132 0.98 -12.81 15.40
CA PHE A 132 -0.04 -13.71 14.87
C PHE A 132 -0.63 -13.27 13.52
N ILE A 133 0.00 -12.30 12.85
CA ILE A 133 -0.52 -11.66 11.65
C ILE A 133 0.37 -11.95 10.42
N THR A 134 -0.17 -12.71 9.46
CA THR A 134 0.46 -13.00 8.16
C THR A 134 -0.61 -13.23 7.08
N GLY A 135 -0.28 -12.96 5.82
CA GLY A 135 -1.18 -13.09 4.67
C GLY A 135 -2.26 -12.01 4.58
N GLY A 136 -2.17 -10.96 5.39
CA GLY A 136 -3.17 -9.89 5.46
C GLY A 136 -2.93 -8.78 4.43
N ALA A 137 -4.04 -8.19 3.97
CA ALA A 137 -4.07 -6.97 3.17
C ALA A 137 -4.85 -5.89 3.94
N TYR A 138 -4.14 -4.88 4.44
CA TYR A 138 -4.67 -3.89 5.38
C TYR A 138 -5.01 -2.58 4.68
N ASP A 139 -6.30 -2.29 4.53
CA ASP A 139 -6.77 -1.04 3.93
C ASP A 139 -6.58 0.13 4.93
N ILE A 140 -5.94 1.20 4.45
CA ILE A 140 -5.71 2.44 5.22
C ILE A 140 -6.17 3.60 4.34
N ASP A 141 -7.48 3.77 4.24
CA ASP A 141 -8.09 4.44 3.09
C ASP A 141 -9.20 5.44 3.45
N GLY A 142 -9.45 5.67 4.75
CA GLY A 142 -10.52 6.54 5.19
C GLY A 142 -11.92 6.02 4.87
N GLY A 143 -12.08 4.71 4.67
CA GLY A 143 -13.36 4.02 4.45
C GLY A 143 -13.72 3.78 2.99
N VAL A 144 -12.82 4.06 2.04
CA VAL A 144 -13.11 3.94 0.60
C VAL A 144 -13.57 2.54 0.21
N MET A 145 -12.94 1.49 0.75
CA MET A 145 -13.24 0.11 0.39
C MET A 145 -14.53 -0.44 1.02
N SER A 146 -15.06 0.19 2.07
CA SER A 146 -16.14 -0.38 2.89
C SER A 146 -17.38 0.50 3.01
N LEU A 147 -17.27 1.81 2.79
CA LEU A 147 -18.38 2.76 2.96
C LEU A 147 -18.80 3.44 1.65
N LYS A 148 -18.21 3.06 0.51
CA LYS A 148 -18.43 3.70 -0.79
C LYS A 148 -18.68 2.69 -1.91
#